data_AF-A0A085UBY2-F1
#
_entry.id   AF-A0A085UBY2-F1
#
_cell.length_a   1.000
_cell.length_b   1.000
_cell.length_c   1.000
_cell.angle_alpha   90.00
_cell.angle_beta   90.00
_cell.angle_gamma   90.00
#
_symmetry.space_group_name_H-M   'P 1'
#
loop_
_entity.id
_entity.type
_entity.pdbx_description
1 polymer ?
#
loop_
_entity_poly.entity_id
_entity_poly.type
_entity_poly.pdbx_seq_one_letter_code
_entity_poly.pdbx_strand_id
1 'polypeptide(L)' 'MDIHLDWNKDFQEFQDILNSGIHPKWLYAATTNLILEPAYTGQGKQFFYTKDIIKASERMPFF' A
#
# COMPACT_ATOMS: atom_id res chain seq x y z
N MET A 1 -8.16 -11.93 7.70
CA MET A 1 -8.18 -11.17 6.42
C MET A 1 -7.08 -11.78 5.58
N ASP A 2 -7.42 -12.35 4.43
CA ASP A 2 -6.40 -12.89 3.52
C ASP A 2 -6.00 -11.78 2.55
N ILE A 3 -4.75 -11.31 2.68
CA ILE A 3 -4.19 -10.26 1.84
C ILE A 3 -3.36 -10.90 0.73
N HIS A 4 -3.83 -10.73 -0.50
CA HIS A 4 -3.24 -11.24 -1.72
C HIS A 4 -2.37 -10.17 -2.39
N LEU A 5 -1.27 -9.79 -1.75
CA LEU A 5 -0.19 -8.98 -2.34
C LEU A 5 1.04 -9.85 -2.61
N ASP A 6 1.78 -9.51 -3.66
CA ASP A 6 3.11 -10.07 -3.89
C ASP A 6 4.15 -9.35 -3.03
N TRP A 7 4.32 -9.82 -1.80
CA TRP A 7 5.21 -9.23 -0.80
C TRP A 7 6.70 -9.24 -1.20
N ASN A 8 7.08 -9.93 -2.27
CA ASN A 8 8.46 -9.97 -2.75
C ASN A 8 8.78 -8.86 -3.76
N LYS A 9 7.77 -8.14 -4.29
CA LYS A 9 8.02 -6.98 -5.17
C LYS A 9 8.56 -5.81 -4.37
N ASP A 10 9.40 -4.99 -4.99
CA ASP A 10 9.82 -3.72 -4.40
C ASP A 10 8.68 -2.70 -4.32
N PHE A 11 7.77 -2.74 -5.30
CA PHE A 11 6.66 -1.81 -5.45
C PHE A 11 5.33 -2.53 -5.66
N GLN A 12 4.27 -1.95 -5.10
CA GLN A 12 2.89 -2.31 -5.39
C GLN A 12 2.20 -1.17 -6.13
N GLU A 13 1.51 -1.48 -7.22
CA GLU A 13 0.62 -0.52 -7.89
C GLU A 13 -0.59 -0.23 -7.00
N PHE A 14 -1.07 1.01 -6.98
CA PHE A 14 -2.26 1.40 -6.21
C PHE A 14 -3.46 0.48 -6.47
N GLN A 15 -3.72 0.13 -7.74
CA GLN A 15 -4.84 -0.75 -8.09
C GLN A 15 -4.64 -2.20 -7.61
N ASP A 16 -3.40 -2.68 -7.58
CA ASP A 16 -3.08 -4.01 -7.05
C ASP A 16 -3.36 -4.06 -5.54
N ILE A 17 -3.03 -2.99 -4.80
CA ILE A 17 -3.34 -2.88 -3.37
C ILE A 17 -4.86 -2.89 -3.15
N LEU A 18 -5.63 -2.13 -3.95
CA LEU A 18 -7.09 -2.13 -3.85
C LEU A 18 -7.73 -3.49 -4.14
N ASN A 19 -7.09 -4.29 -5.01
CA ASN A 19 -7.56 -5.62 -5.38
C ASN A 19 -7.01 -6.75 -4.48
N SER A 20 -6.17 -6.41 -3.50
CA SER A 20 -5.47 -7.39 -2.67
C SER A 20 -6.26 -7.92 -1.47
N GLY A 21 -7.45 -7.38 -1.21
CA GLY A 21 -8.19 -7.67 0.01
C GLY A 21 -7.87 -6.74 1.19
N ILE A 22 -6.88 -5.83 1.07
CA ILE A 22 -6.76 -4.69 1.99
C ILE A 22 -7.96 -3.76 1.80
N HIS A 23 -8.63 -3.41 2.91
CA HIS A 23 -9.78 -2.52 2.84
C HIS A 23 -9.36 -1.14 2.28
N PRO A 24 -10.01 -0.59 1.24
CA PRO A 24 -9.59 0.66 0.59
C PRO A 24 -9.43 1.84 1.55
N LYS A 25 -10.30 1.95 2.56
CA LYS A 25 -10.19 2.95 3.64
C LYS A 25 -8.85 2.92 4.36
N TRP A 26 -8.20 1.77 4.52
CA TRP A 26 -6.88 1.69 5.11
C TRP A 26 -5.87 2.46 4.25
N LEU A 27 -5.87 2.23 2.93
CA LEU A 27 -4.94 2.90 2.00
C LEU A 27 -5.18 4.41 1.96
N TYR A 28 -6.44 4.85 1.93
CA TYR A 28 -6.79 6.27 1.98
C TYR A 28 -6.41 6.93 3.30
N ALA A 29 -6.64 6.26 4.43
CA ALA A 29 -6.26 6.77 5.74
C ALA A 29 -4.73 6.84 5.89
N ALA A 30 -4.01 5.82 5.43
CA ALA A 30 -2.54 5.76 5.53
C ALA A 30 -1.90 6.89 4.73
N THR A 31 -2.41 7.14 3.52
CA THR A 31 -1.91 8.19 2.63
C THR A 31 -2.28 9.59 3.12
N THR A 32 -3.53 9.80 3.52
CA THR A 32 -4.01 11.11 4.00
C THR A 32 -3.31 11.55 5.28
N ASN A 33 -2.96 10.60 6.16
CA ASN A 33 -2.24 10.87 7.40
C ASN A 33 -0.71 10.84 7.24
N LEU A 34 -0.18 10.77 6.01
CA LEU A 34 1.26 10.72 5.71
C LEU A 34 2.00 9.55 6.40
N ILE A 35 1.27 8.46 6.70
CA ILE A 35 1.84 7.22 7.24
C ILE A 35 2.44 6.39 6.09
N LEU A 36 1.84 6.48 4.90
CA LEU A 36 2.28 5.82 3.68
C LEU A 36 2.34 6.83 2.54
N GLU A 37 3.51 6.98 1.92
CA GLU A 37 3.72 7.92 0.82
C GLU A 37 3.87 7.19 -0.53
N PRO A 38 3.40 7.77 -1.64
CA PRO A 38 3.58 7.19 -2.95
C PRO A 38 5.06 7.21 -3.37
N ALA A 39 5.50 6.16 -4.05
CA ALA A 39 6.81 6.06 -4.64
C ALA A 39 6.80 6.63 -6.08
N TYR A 40 7.83 7.42 -6.41
CA TYR A 40 8.03 7.89 -7.78
C TYR A 40 8.76 6.82 -8.61
N THR A 41 8.06 6.23 -9.58
CA THR A 41 8.60 5.20 -10.48
C THR A 41 8.76 5.68 -11.93
N GLY A 42 8.25 6.87 -12.26
CA GLY A 42 8.23 7.41 -13.63
C GLY A 42 7.22 6.76 -14.58
N GLN A 43 6.39 5.82 -14.10
CA GLN A 43 5.51 5.00 -14.95
C GLN A 43 4.08 5.56 -15.13
N GLY A 44 3.81 6.83 -14.81
CA GLY A 44 2.49 7.46 -15.00
C GLY A 44 1.34 6.87 -14.15
N LYS A 45 1.67 5.94 -13.24
CA LYS A 45 0.76 5.33 -12.28
C LYS A 45 1.27 5.56 -10.86
N GLN A 46 0.39 5.37 -9.88
CA GLN A 46 0.74 5.49 -8.47
C GLN A 46 1.22 4.15 -7.93
N PHE A 47 2.40 4.16 -7.30
CA PHE A 47 3.01 3.00 -6.68
C PHE A 47 3.36 3.30 -5.23
N PHE A 48 3.58 2.25 -4.46
CA PHE A 48 4.05 2.32 -3.07
C PHE A 48 5.14 1.28 -2.88
N TYR A 49 6.14 1.60 -2.08
CA TYR A 49 7.12 0.59 -1.68
C TYR A 49 6.46 -0.46 -0.80
N THR A 50 6.66 -1.74 -1.11
CA THR A 50 6.13 -2.85 -0.31
C THR A 50 6.61 -2.78 1.14
N LYS A 51 7.89 -2.44 1.35
CA LYS A 51 8.47 -2.23 2.68
C LYS A 51 7.76 -1.12 3.49
N ASP A 52 7.25 -0.10 2.82
CA ASP A 52 6.62 1.04 3.48
C ASP A 52 5.15 0.73 3.78
N ILE A 53 4.48 -0.11 2.96
CA ILE A 53 3.17 -0.70 3.30
C ILE A 53 3.27 -1.53 4.59
N ILE A 54 4.30 -2.38 4.71
CA ILE A 54 4.53 -3.20 5.91
C ILE A 54 4.75 -2.30 7.14
N LYS A 55 5.64 -1.31 7.05
CA LYS A 55 5.88 -0.35 8.16
C LYS A 55 4.65 0.47 8.51
N ALA A 56 3.85 0.87 7.52
CA ALA A 56 2.59 1.55 7.75
C ALA A 56 1.60 0.65 8.52
N SER A 57 1.57 -0.65 8.20
CA SER A 57 0.71 -1.63 8.87
C SER A 57 1.08 -1.85 10.35
N GLU A 58 2.34 -1.67 10.73
CA GLU A 58 2.79 -1.71 12.12
C GLU A 58 2.27 -0.52 12.95
N ARG A 59 2.07 0.64 12.29
CA ARG A 59 1.54 1.86 12.93
C ARG A 59 0.01 1.92 12.89
N MET A 60 -0.58 1.44 11.80
CA MET A 60 -2.02 1.39 11.57
C MET A 60 -2.37 0.01 11.00
N PRO A 61 -2.91 -0.92 11.80
CA PRO A 61 -3.23 -2.28 11.33
C PRO A 61 -4.23 -2.29 10.17
N PHE A 62 -4.12 -3.27 9.29
CA PHE A 62 -5.17 -3.58 8.32
C PHE A 62 -6.46 -3.97 9.06
N PHE A 63 -7.61 -3.45 8.62
CA PHE A 63 -8.92 -3.69 9.22
C PHE A 63 -9.95 -4.12 8.18
#